data_AF-A0A1K1RKR2-F1
#
_entry.id   AF-A0A1K1RKR2-F1
#
_cell.length_a   1.000
_cell.length_b   1.000
_cell.length_c   1.000
_cell.angle_alpha   90.00
_cell.angle_beta   90.00
_cell.angle_gamma   90.00
#
_symmetry.space_group_name_H-M   'P 1'
#
loop_
_entity.id
_entity.type
_entity.pdbx_description
1 polymer ?
#
loop_
_entity_poly.entity_id
_entity_poly.type
_entity_poly.pdbx_seq_one_letter_code
_entity_poly.pdbx_strand_id
1 'polypeptide(L)' 'MEDRRPLGGAADRQRTCGVCGAEFRPDERTEVEAFTDGEVRYVAVHPGHTTHSPGREQAAARKLRKMPGHAA' A
#
# COMPACT_ATOMS: atom_id res chain seq x y z
N MET A 1 -5.76 1.22 34.54
CA MET A 1 -6.25 1.94 33.35
C MET A 1 -5.02 2.20 32.50
N GLU A 2 -4.72 1.29 31.59
CA GLU A 2 -3.49 1.36 30.80
C GLU A 2 -3.57 2.55 29.83
N ASP A 3 -2.57 3.41 29.92
CA ASP A 3 -2.30 4.54 29.03
C ASP A 3 -2.25 4.02 27.59
N ARG A 4 -3.40 4.02 26.90
CA ARG A 4 -3.48 3.81 25.45
C ARG A 4 -2.92 5.05 24.78
N ARG A 5 -1.61 5.29 24.92
CA ARG A 5 -0.87 6.16 24.02
C ARG A 5 -1.22 5.70 22.61
N PRO A 6 -1.75 6.56 21.74
CA PRO A 6 -2.07 6.11 20.39
C PRO A 6 -0.78 5.57 19.81
N LEU A 7 -0.75 4.26 19.54
CA LEU A 7 0.29 3.62 18.74
C LEU A 7 0.44 4.54 17.53
N GLY A 8 1.63 5.12 17.33
CA GLY A 8 1.85 6.09 16.28
C GLY A 8 1.26 5.60 14.95
N GLY A 9 0.89 6.55 14.09
CA GLY A 9 0.27 6.26 12.80
C GLY A 9 1.05 5.22 11.99
N ALA A 10 0.49 4.73 10.89
CA ALA A 10 1.14 3.70 10.07
C ALA A 10 2.62 4.06 9.72
N ALA A 11 2.93 5.35 9.56
CA ALA A 11 4.27 5.90 9.42
C ALA A 11 5.23 5.55 10.58
N ASP A 12 4.78 5.66 11.83
CA ASP A 12 5.60 5.41 13.02
C ASP A 12 5.96 3.92 13.16
N ARG A 13 5.03 3.05 12.75
CA ARG A 13 5.23 1.60 12.74
C ARG A 13 6.07 1.13 11.57
N GLN A 14 5.82 1.67 10.37
CA GLN A 14 6.51 1.23 9.15
C GLN A 14 7.88 1.90 9.00
N ARG A 15 8.01 3.16 9.44
CA ARG A 15 9.19 4.04 9.35
C ARG A 15 9.65 4.38 7.93
N THR A 16 9.28 3.59 6.95
CA THR A 16 9.66 3.74 5.54
C THR A 16 8.45 3.68 4.63
N CYS A 17 8.52 4.40 3.51
CA CYS A 17 7.49 4.41 2.49
C CYS A 17 7.39 3.04 1.79
N GLY A 18 6.18 2.48 1.73
CA GLY A 18 5.92 1.22 1.04
C GLY A 18 6.14 1.26 -0.48
N VAL A 19 6.31 2.45 -1.08
CA VAL A 19 6.55 2.64 -2.52
C VAL A 19 8.02 2.88 -2.83
N CYS A 20 8.64 3.86 -2.19
CA CYS A 20 10.03 4.27 -2.51
C CYS A 20 11.08 3.76 -1.52
N GLY A 21 10.67 3.19 -0.38
CA GLY A 21 11.58 2.71 0.67
C GLY A 21 12.26 3.81 1.49
N ALA A 22 12.04 5.08 1.18
CA ALA A 22 12.62 6.19 1.94
C ALA A 22 11.95 6.35 3.31
N GLU A 23 12.72 6.81 4.30
CA GLU A 23 12.26 7.01 5.67
C GLU A 23 11.26 8.17 5.76
N PHE A 24 10.22 7.99 6.58
CA PHE A 24 9.28 9.06 6.91
C PHE A 24 9.92 10.03 7.88
N ARG A 25 9.71 11.33 7.67
CA ARG A 25 10.13 12.31 8.66
C ARG A 25 9.19 12.27 9.88
N PRO A 26 9.70 12.46 11.10
CA PRO A 26 8.83 12.65 12.26
C PRO A 26 7.94 13.88 12.02
N ASP A 27 6.63 13.72 12.21
CA ASP A 27 5.56 14.69 11.90
C ASP A 27 5.15 14.84 10.42
N GLU A 28 5.70 14.04 9.51
CA GLU A 28 5.27 14.05 8.12
C GLU A 28 3.89 13.43 7.96
N ARG A 29 3.00 14.11 7.23
CA ARG A 29 1.71 13.54 6.85
C ARG A 29 1.94 12.44 5.81
N THR A 30 1.70 11.21 6.23
CA THR A 30 1.72 10.03 5.35
C THR A 30 0.30 9.63 4.97
N GLU A 31 0.13 9.14 3.74
CA GLU A 31 -1.10 8.49 3.33
C GLU A 31 -1.00 6.98 3.60
N VAL A 32 -2.14 6.28 3.67
CA VAL A 32 -2.18 4.81 3.81
C VAL A 32 -2.86 4.24 2.59
N GLU A 33 -2.18 3.32 1.91
CA GLU A 33 -2.69 2.67 0.72
C GLU A 33 -2.79 1.14 0.90
N ALA A 34 -3.81 0.55 0.28
CA ALA A 34 -3.99 -0.89 0.25
C ALA A 34 -3.12 -1.49 -0.86
N PHE A 35 -2.17 -2.34 -0.48
CA PHE A 35 -1.30 -3.09 -1.36
C PHE A 35 -1.67 -4.56 -1.33
N THR A 36 -1.80 -5.18 -2.50
CA THR A 36 -2.19 -6.60 -2.62
C THR A 36 -1.06 -7.40 -3.27
N ASP A 37 -0.47 -8.30 -2.49
CA ASP A 37 0.56 -9.26 -2.93
C ASP A 37 0.13 -10.69 -2.54
N GLY A 38 -1.04 -11.10 -3.03
CA GLY A 38 -1.72 -12.33 -2.57
C GLY A 38 -2.49 -12.19 -1.25
N GLU A 39 -2.19 -11.15 -0.47
CA GLU A 39 -2.93 -10.72 0.72
C GLU A 39 -3.03 -9.18 0.72
N VAL A 40 -4.15 -8.64 1.22
CA VAL A 40 -4.36 -7.19 1.32
C VAL A 40 -3.62 -6.66 2.55
N ARG A 41 -2.68 -5.74 2.34
CA ARG A 41 -1.89 -5.08 3.38
C ARG A 41 -2.03 -3.57 3.28
N TYR A 42 -2.14 -2.89 4.41
CA TYR A 42 -2.19 -1.44 4.46
C TYR A 42 -0.80 -0.90 4.75
N VAL A 43 -0.23 -0.16 3.78
CA VAL A 43 1.12 0.42 3.87
C VAL A 43 1.03 1.94 3.88
N ALA A 44 1.82 2.58 4.74
CA ALA A 44 2.07 4.00 4.68
C ALA A 44 2.89 4.35 3.44
N VAL A 45 2.50 5.44 2.78
CA VAL A 45 3.14 5.99 1.58
C VAL A 45 3.31 7.51 1.74
N HIS A 46 4.29 8.08 1.03
CA HIS A 46 4.42 9.52 0.95
C HIS A 46 3.23 10.10 0.19
N PRO A 47 2.82 11.34 0.49
CA PRO A 47 1.75 11.99 -0.26
C PRO A 47 2.12 12.07 -1.75
N GLY A 48 1.23 11.55 -2.60
CA GLY A 48 1.47 11.44 -4.04
C GLY A 48 2.28 10.22 -4.50
N HIS A 49 2.73 9.35 -3.58
CA HIS A 49 3.23 8.03 -3.93
C HIS A 49 2.09 7.03 -3.89
N THR A 50 1.95 6.25 -4.96
CA THR A 50 0.95 5.20 -5.05
C THR A 50 1.60 3.89 -5.50
N THR A 51 1.27 2.82 -4.79
CA THR A 51 1.50 1.43 -5.22
C THR A 51 0.55 1.05 -6.37
N HIS A 52 -0.51 1.83 -6.60
CA HIS A 52 -1.43 1.67 -7.71
C HIS A 52 -0.81 2.15 -9.02
N SER A 53 -0.17 1.22 -9.74
CA SER A 53 0.28 1.47 -11.11
C SER A 53 -0.83 1.12 -12.12
N PRO A 54 -1.49 2.09 -12.78
CA PRO A 54 -2.55 1.80 -13.77
C PRO A 54 -2.06 0.94 -14.94
N GLY A 55 -0.77 1.03 -15.30
CA GLY A 55 -0.16 0.13 -16.28
C GLY A 55 -0.06 -1.33 -15.82
N ARG A 56 0.15 -1.55 -14.52
CA ARG A 56 0.20 -2.89 -13.90
C ARG A 56 -1.19 -3.51 -13.82
N GLU A 57 -2.20 -2.72 -13.50
CA GLU A 57 -3.60 -3.14 -13.50
C GLU A 57 -4.06 -3.55 -14.91
N GLN A 58 -3.80 -2.72 -15.92
CA GLN A 58 -4.15 -3.05 -17.31
C GLN A 58 -3.41 -4.31 -17.81
N ALA A 59 -2.15 -4.48 -17.42
CA ALA A 59 -1.39 -5.69 -17.74
C ALA A 59 -1.95 -6.94 -17.03
N ALA A 60 -2.36 -6.82 -15.77
CA ALA A 60 -3.02 -7.89 -15.01
C ALA A 60 -4.38 -8.25 -15.62
N ALA A 61 -5.21 -7.25 -15.96
CA ALA A 61 -6.48 -7.43 -16.65
C ALA A 61 -6.31 -8.13 -18.01
N ARG A 62 -5.28 -7.75 -18.79
CA ARG A 62 -4.92 -8.44 -20.04
C ARG A 62 -4.51 -9.90 -19.83
N LYS A 63 -3.77 -10.20 -18.75
CA LYS A 63 -3.37 -11.57 -18.42
C LYS A 63 -4.57 -12.41 -17.99
N LEU A 64 -5.45 -11.88 -17.15
CA LEU A 64 -6.69 -12.54 -16.73
C LEU A 64 -7.59 -12.88 -17.93
N ARG A 65 -7.75 -11.94 -18.87
CA ARG A 65 -8.49 -12.17 -20.13
C ARG A 65 -7.88 -13.24 -21.03
N LYS A 66 -6.59 -13.56 -20.86
CA LYS A 66 -5.88 -14.61 -21.62
C LYS A 66 -5.88 -15.97 -20.92
N MET A 67 -6.33 -16.07 -19.67
CA MET A 67 -6.46 -17.35 -18.99
C MET A 67 -7.76 -18.05 -19.43
N PRO A 68 -7.70 -19.24 -20.04
CA PRO A 68 -8.90 -20.00 -20.34
C PRO A 68 -9.47 -20.55 -19.02
N GLY A 69 -10.63 -20.05 -18.59
CA GLY A 69 -11.26 -20.54 -17.37
C GLY A 69 -12.32 -19.66 -16.70
N HIS A 70 -12.57 -18.42 -17.15
CA HIS A 70 -13.69 -17.61 -16.64
C HIS A 70 -14.76 -17.41 -17.71
N ALA A 71 -15.37 -18.53 -18.10
CA ALA A 71 -16.72 -18.54 -18.66
C ALA A 71 -17.55 -19.41 -17.72
N ALA A 72 -18.29 -18.76 -16.84
CA ALA A 72 -19.49 -19.28 -16.19
C ALA A 72 -20.38 -18.09 -15.84
#